data_AF-A0AAD4WYX1-F1
#
_entry.id   AF-A0AAD4WYX1-F1
#
_cell.length_a   1.000
_cell.length_b   1.000
_cell.length_c   1.000
_cell.angle_alpha   90.00
_cell.angle_beta   90.00
_cell.angle_gamma   90.00
#
_symmetry.space_group_name_H-M   'P 1'
#
loop_
_entity.id
_entity.type
_entity.pdbx_description
1 polymer ?
#
loop_
_entity_poly.entity_id
_entity_poly.type
_entity_poly.pdbx_seq_one_letter_code
_entity_poly.pdbx_strand_id
1 'polypeptide(L)'
;MKWLALVKFYNLKAKHGMSDECFTELLILQGDLLPERNTIPSSMYEAKKTLSALGMSYEKIHACPNDCILYRKDYEDSTNYPTCSISTWKEGKDSILKECVPAKVVWYFPPVRMLKRMFQSRKTAKSLTWHVERKSVDGHMSYPVDSPSWKLVDDNGPSLVKSR
;
A
#
# COMPACT_ATOMS: atom_id res chain seq x y z
N MET A 1 -7.40 -6.81 -21.03
CA MET A 1 -7.16 -7.79 -19.94
C MET A 1 -7.84 -7.29 -18.66
N LYS A 2 -8.57 -8.13 -17.89
CA LYS A 2 -9.11 -7.69 -16.58
C LYS A 2 -7.93 -7.43 -15.66
N TRP A 3 -7.81 -6.24 -15.05
CA TRP A 3 -6.74 -5.87 -14.09
C TRP A 3 -6.46 -6.93 -13.01
N LEU A 4 -7.49 -7.72 -12.68
CA LEU A 4 -7.40 -8.87 -11.78
C LEU A 4 -6.43 -9.97 -12.26
N ALA A 5 -6.30 -10.19 -13.57
CA ALA A 5 -5.39 -11.18 -14.14
C ALA A 5 -3.92 -10.79 -13.88
N LEU A 6 -3.55 -9.54 -14.17
CA LEU A 6 -2.21 -9.03 -13.89
C LEU A 6 -1.86 -9.13 -12.40
N VAL A 7 -2.81 -8.82 -11.50
CA VAL A 7 -2.63 -8.99 -10.05
C VAL A 7 -2.36 -10.46 -9.69
N LYS A 8 -3.11 -11.41 -10.28
CA LYS A 8 -2.88 -12.84 -10.07
C LYS A 8 -1.52 -13.31 -10.57
N PHE A 9 -1.09 -12.86 -11.75
CA PHE A 9 0.24 -13.16 -12.30
C PHE A 9 1.36 -12.62 -11.41
N TYR A 10 1.23 -11.37 -10.96
CA TYR A 10 2.20 -10.76 -10.06
C TYR A 10 2.27 -11.49 -8.70
N ASN A 11 1.13 -11.94 -8.17
CA ASN A 11 1.09 -12.76 -6.96
C ASN A 11 1.77 -14.13 -7.17
N LEU A 12 1.61 -14.75 -8.34
CA LEU A 12 2.30 -16.01 -8.67
C LEU A 12 3.81 -15.80 -8.75
N LYS A 13 4.26 -14.71 -9.41
CA LYS A 13 5.68 -14.33 -9.44
C LYS A 13 6.24 -14.24 -8.02
N ALA A 14 5.57 -13.50 -7.13
CA ALA A 14 6.01 -13.32 -5.76
C ALA A 14 5.99 -14.63 -4.96
N LYS A 15 4.93 -15.44 -5.12
CA LYS A 15 4.78 -16.73 -4.41
C LYS A 15 5.85 -17.75 -4.81
N HIS A 16 6.27 -17.74 -6.06
CA HIS A 16 7.20 -18.72 -6.61
C HIS A 16 8.62 -18.20 -6.82
N GLY A 17 8.91 -16.95 -6.40
CA GLY A 17 10.25 -16.37 -6.52
C GLY A 17 10.73 -16.23 -7.97
N MET A 18 9.81 -16.06 -8.92
CA MET A 18 10.15 -15.94 -10.34
C MET A 18 10.98 -14.67 -10.58
N SER A 19 12.02 -14.76 -11.42
CA SER A 19 12.88 -13.60 -11.74
C SER A 19 12.13 -12.54 -12.55
N ASP A 20 12.67 -11.32 -12.62
CA ASP A 20 12.06 -10.23 -13.40
C ASP A 20 12.14 -10.49 -14.91
N GLU A 21 13.20 -11.17 -15.37
CA GLU A 21 13.39 -11.60 -16.75
C GLU A 21 12.34 -12.65 -17.13
N CYS A 22 12.21 -13.73 -16.35
CA CYS A 22 11.24 -14.80 -16.59
C CYS A 22 9.79 -14.26 -16.59
N PHE A 23 9.48 -13.32 -15.69
CA PHE A 23 8.16 -12.69 -15.67
C PHE A 23 7.91 -11.81 -16.89
N THR A 24 8.94 -11.11 -17.38
CA THR A 24 8.84 -10.29 -18.59
C THR A 24 8.60 -11.15 -19.82
N GLU A 25 9.32 -12.25 -19.99
CA GLU A 25 9.09 -13.23 -21.07
C GLU A 25 7.67 -13.82 -21.00
N LEU A 26 7.19 -14.18 -19.80
CA LEU A 26 5.83 -14.68 -19.62
C LEU A 26 4.76 -13.66 -20.04
N LEU A 27 4.97 -12.38 -19.75
CA LEU A 27 4.06 -11.31 -20.16
C LEU A 27 4.03 -11.12 -21.68
N ILE A 28 5.18 -11.21 -22.34
CA ILE A 28 5.30 -11.15 -23.80
C ILE A 28 4.53 -12.31 -24.43
N LEU A 29 4.77 -13.54 -23.98
CA LEU A 29 4.06 -14.74 -24.46
C LEU A 29 2.53 -14.62 -24.30
N GLN A 30 2.06 -13.98 -23.23
CA GLN A 30 0.63 -13.70 -23.07
C GLN A 30 0.11 -12.65 -24.03
N GLY A 31 0.92 -11.63 -24.34
CA GLY A 31 0.62 -10.65 -25.36
C GLY A 31 0.38 -11.31 -26.71
N ASP A 32 1.22 -12.29 -27.08
CA ASP A 32 1.14 -13.02 -28.35
C ASP A 32 -0.09 -13.95 -28.44
N LEU A 33 -0.51 -14.54 -27.30
CA LEU A 33 -1.69 -15.41 -27.24
C LEU A 33 -3.02 -14.64 -27.28
N LEU A 34 -3.00 -13.32 -27.17
CA LEU A 34 -4.19 -12.48 -27.06
C LEU A 34 -4.39 -11.59 -28.30
N PRO A 35 -5.61 -11.10 -28.54
CA PRO A 35 -5.89 -10.28 -29.71
C PRO A 35 -4.99 -9.04 -29.79
N GLU A 36 -4.71 -8.56 -31.00
CA GLU A 36 -3.76 -7.47 -31.31
C GLU A 36 -4.01 -6.13 -30.58
N ARG A 37 -5.19 -5.94 -29.96
CA ARG A 37 -5.53 -4.76 -29.16
C ARG A 37 -5.58 -5.04 -27.66
N ASN A 38 -4.72 -5.92 -27.16
CA ASN A 38 -4.62 -6.20 -25.74
C ASN A 38 -3.84 -5.09 -25.00
N THR A 39 -4.14 -4.93 -23.72
CA THR A 39 -3.56 -3.89 -22.84
C THR A 39 -2.57 -4.49 -21.85
N ILE A 40 -1.87 -5.54 -22.27
CA ILE A 40 -0.97 -6.29 -21.37
C ILE A 40 0.35 -5.56 -21.29
N PRO A 41 0.89 -5.36 -20.09
CA PRO A 41 2.24 -4.84 -19.94
C PRO A 41 3.24 -5.79 -20.60
N SER A 42 4.14 -5.27 -21.42
CA SER A 42 5.17 -6.05 -22.12
C SER A 42 6.42 -6.31 -21.28
N SER A 43 6.49 -5.72 -20.07
CA SER A 43 7.63 -5.84 -19.17
C SER A 43 7.23 -5.80 -17.71
N MET A 44 8.12 -6.28 -16.84
CA MET A 44 7.98 -6.13 -15.39
C MET A 44 7.84 -4.65 -14.95
N TYR A 45 8.55 -3.74 -15.62
CA TYR A 45 8.45 -2.31 -15.33
C TYR A 45 7.06 -1.76 -15.64
N GLU A 46 6.53 -2.04 -16.83
CA GLU A 46 5.18 -1.62 -17.22
C GLU A 46 4.12 -2.29 -16.33
N ALA A 47 4.31 -3.56 -15.97
CA ALA A 47 3.43 -4.26 -15.04
C ALA A 47 3.42 -3.59 -13.69
N LYS A 48 4.58 -3.23 -13.14
CA LYS A 48 4.69 -2.51 -11.87
C LYS A 48 4.08 -1.12 -11.93
N LYS A 49 4.27 -0.37 -13.02
CA LYS A 49 3.64 0.94 -13.24
C LYS A 49 2.11 0.83 -13.24
N THR A 50 1.61 -0.18 -13.92
CA THR A 50 0.19 -0.51 -13.99
C THR A 50 -0.39 -0.90 -12.62
N LEU A 51 0.30 -1.77 -11.89
CA LEU A 51 -0.07 -2.19 -10.54
C LEU A 51 -0.05 -1.01 -9.55
N SER A 52 0.90 -0.09 -9.71
CA SER A 52 0.97 1.15 -8.94
C SER A 52 -0.25 2.04 -9.17
N ALA A 53 -0.69 2.20 -10.42
CA ALA A 53 -1.91 2.93 -10.76
C ALA A 53 -3.18 2.30 -10.16
N LEU A 54 -3.18 0.98 -9.95
CA LEU A 54 -4.24 0.23 -9.26
C LEU A 54 -4.20 0.36 -7.72
N GLY A 55 -3.39 1.28 -7.19
CA GLY A 55 -3.30 1.56 -5.76
C GLY A 55 -2.47 0.53 -4.98
N MET A 56 -1.61 -0.25 -5.65
CA MET A 56 -0.58 -1.09 -5.01
C MET A 56 0.77 -0.39 -4.92
N SER A 57 0.77 0.95 -5.01
CA SER A 57 1.93 1.78 -4.74
C SER A 57 2.31 1.70 -3.25
N TYR A 58 3.61 1.59 -2.96
CA TYR A 58 4.17 1.77 -1.64
C TYR A 58 5.07 3.02 -1.63
N GLU A 59 5.12 3.67 -0.48
CA GLU A 59 6.08 4.73 -0.17
C GLU A 59 7.23 4.11 0.60
N LYS A 60 8.46 4.47 0.26
CA LYS A 60 9.64 4.07 1.04
C LYS A 60 9.91 5.17 2.06
N ILE A 61 9.91 4.82 3.33
CA ILE A 61 10.15 5.74 4.44
C ILE A 61 11.45 5.33 5.13
N HIS A 62 12.36 6.29 5.32
CA HIS A 62 13.58 6.06 6.08
C HIS A 62 13.23 5.85 7.55
N ALA A 63 13.88 4.89 8.19
CA ALA A 63 13.63 4.55 9.58
C ALA A 63 14.95 4.51 10.35
N CYS A 64 14.86 4.78 11.65
CA CYS A 64 15.96 4.49 12.56
C CYS A 64 16.26 2.98 12.61
N PRO A 65 17.53 2.55 12.54
CA PRO A 65 17.92 1.17 12.80
C PRO A 65 17.34 0.61 14.10
N ASN A 66 17.32 1.44 15.16
CA ASN A 66 16.79 1.12 16.49
C ASN A 66 15.29 1.44 16.63
N ASP A 67 14.57 1.68 15.53
CA ASP A 67 13.12 1.95 15.51
C ASP A 67 12.64 3.14 16.35
N CYS A 68 13.53 4.07 16.71
CA CYS A 68 13.16 5.25 17.51
C CYS A 68 12.25 6.23 16.76
N ILE A 69 12.40 6.34 15.42
CA ILE A 69 11.66 7.31 14.60
C ILE A 69 11.54 6.86 13.15
N LEU A 70 10.45 7.31 12.50
CA LEU A 70 10.24 7.28 11.05
C LEU A 70 10.40 8.69 10.49
N TYR A 71 11.20 8.86 9.44
CA TYR A 71 11.43 10.14 8.79
C TYR A 71 10.25 10.46 7.87
N ARG A 72 9.24 11.13 8.44
CA ARG A 72 8.01 11.51 7.74
C ARG A 72 7.44 12.79 8.36
N LYS A 73 6.79 13.63 7.56
CA LYS A 73 6.19 14.90 8.00
C LYS A 73 7.26 15.80 8.64
N ASP A 74 7.13 16.10 9.93
CA ASP A 74 7.99 17.02 10.68
C ASP A 74 9.47 16.57 10.73
N TYR A 75 9.73 15.30 10.44
CA TYR A 75 11.07 14.71 10.43
C TYR A 75 11.56 14.32 9.04
N GLU A 76 10.94 14.78 7.95
CA GLU A 76 11.30 14.38 6.58
C GLU A 76 12.73 14.80 6.20
N ASP A 77 13.14 16.03 6.54
CA ASP A 77 14.46 16.58 6.23
C ASP A 77 15.49 16.39 7.36
N SER A 78 15.11 15.70 8.44
CA SER A 78 16.01 15.46 9.56
C SER A 78 17.16 14.55 9.14
N THR A 79 18.40 14.96 9.40
CA THR A 79 19.60 14.18 9.01
C THR A 79 20.15 13.33 10.16
N ASN A 80 19.76 13.64 11.40
CA ASN A 80 20.27 12.98 12.61
C ASN A 80 19.10 12.40 13.41
N TYR A 81 19.29 11.21 14.02
CA TYR A 81 18.24 10.67 14.89
C TYR A 81 18.20 11.48 16.19
N PRO A 82 17.08 12.16 16.49
CA PRO A 82 16.97 13.03 17.66
C PRO A 82 17.13 12.26 18.99
N THR A 83 16.86 10.95 18.99
CA THR A 83 16.82 10.13 20.21
C THR A 83 18.05 9.26 20.42
N CYS A 84 18.72 8.81 19.37
CA CYS A 84 19.77 7.79 19.49
C CYS A 84 21.15 8.18 18.93
N SER A 85 21.31 9.39 18.37
CA SER A 85 22.62 9.92 17.92
C SER A 85 23.40 9.04 16.94
N ILE A 86 22.75 8.10 16.25
CA ILE A 86 23.34 7.25 15.20
C ILE A 86 23.28 8.00 13.84
N SER A 87 24.03 7.57 12.84
CA SER A 87 23.92 8.10 11.47
C SER A 87 22.71 7.54 10.71
N THR A 88 22.00 8.41 9.98
CA THR A 88 20.93 8.04 9.02
C THR A 88 21.41 7.12 7.90
N TRP A 89 22.71 7.14 7.65
CA TRP A 89 23.38 6.47 6.55
C TRP A 89 23.89 5.09 6.92
N LYS A 90 23.91 4.22 5.91
CA LYS A 90 24.41 2.85 6.00
C LYS A 90 25.93 2.86 6.11
N GLU A 91 26.45 2.15 7.10
CA GLU A 91 27.87 1.89 7.22
C GLU A 91 28.31 0.80 6.24
N GLY A 92 29.37 1.07 5.47
CA GLY A 92 30.02 0.10 4.60
C GLY A 92 30.82 -0.93 5.38
N LYS A 93 31.25 -2.02 4.72
CA LYS A 93 32.14 -3.02 5.33
C LYS A 93 33.49 -2.44 5.76
N ASP A 94 33.87 -1.33 5.14
CA ASP A 94 35.13 -0.62 5.39
C ASP A 94 34.99 0.42 6.54
N SER A 95 33.89 0.41 7.29
CA SER A 95 33.53 1.43 8.30
C SER A 95 33.38 2.85 7.74
N ILE A 96 33.26 2.97 6.41
CA ILE A 96 32.98 4.23 5.73
C ILE A 96 31.47 4.39 5.61
N LEU A 97 30.95 5.52 6.10
CA LEU A 97 29.54 5.88 5.94
C LEU A 97 29.22 6.13 4.47
N LYS A 98 28.23 5.41 3.93
CA LYS A 98 27.70 5.64 2.59
C LYS A 98 26.56 6.64 2.66
N GLU A 99 26.91 7.92 2.56
CA GLU A 99 25.95 9.00 2.38
C GLU A 99 24.98 8.67 1.23
N CYS A 100 23.73 9.08 1.36
CA CYS A 100 22.62 8.78 0.45
C CYS A 100 22.08 7.33 0.46
N VAL A 101 22.68 6.39 1.20
CA VAL A 101 22.10 5.05 1.39
C VAL A 101 21.52 4.94 2.80
N PRO A 102 20.20 4.83 2.96
CA PRO A 102 19.60 4.73 4.28
C PRO A 102 19.95 3.41 4.97
N ALA A 103 20.20 3.48 6.28
CA ALA A 103 20.49 2.31 7.09
C ALA A 103 19.29 1.35 7.19
N LYS A 104 18.06 1.88 7.30
CA LYS A 104 16.81 1.10 7.32
C LYS A 104 15.72 1.79 6.52
N VAL A 105 14.94 1.00 5.77
CA VAL A 105 13.82 1.47 4.96
C VAL A 105 12.57 0.65 5.29
N VAL A 106 11.49 1.33 5.65
CA VAL A 106 10.17 0.75 5.87
C VAL A 106 9.30 1.02 4.65
N TRP A 107 8.49 0.03 4.26
CA TRP A 107 7.58 0.13 3.13
C TRP A 107 6.20 0.49 3.66
N TYR A 108 5.77 1.72 3.41
CA TYR A 108 4.49 2.24 3.86
C TYR A 108 3.44 2.12 2.76
N PHE A 109 2.29 1.56 3.10
CA PHE A 109 1.15 1.44 2.20
C PHE A 109 0.10 2.48 2.61
N PRO A 110 -0.13 3.54 1.81
CA PRO A 110 -1.07 4.60 2.17
C PRO A 110 -2.49 4.07 2.42
N PRO A 111 -3.03 4.18 3.65
CA PRO A 111 -4.33 3.62 4.02
C PRO A 111 -5.47 4.16 3.17
N VAL A 112 -5.42 5.45 2.82
CA VAL A 112 -6.46 6.11 2.02
C VAL A 112 -6.65 5.44 0.66
N ARG A 113 -5.55 5.09 -0.02
CA ARG A 113 -5.62 4.42 -1.34
C ARG A 113 -6.20 3.02 -1.22
N MET A 114 -5.78 2.29 -0.18
CA MET A 114 -6.28 0.95 0.11
C MET A 114 -7.77 0.97 0.44
N LEU A 115 -8.22 1.89 1.30
CA LEU A 115 -9.62 2.07 1.67
C LEU A 115 -10.49 2.39 0.45
N LYS A 116 -10.10 3.36 -0.39
CA LYS A 116 -10.82 3.66 -1.65
C LYS A 116 -11.04 2.42 -2.50
N ARG A 117 -10.03 1.55 -2.63
CA ARG A 117 -10.14 0.29 -3.37
C ARG A 117 -11.09 -0.70 -2.71
N MET A 118 -11.10 -0.80 -1.38
CA MET A 118 -12.04 -1.66 -0.66
C MET A 118 -13.49 -1.22 -0.91
N PHE A 119 -13.77 0.09 -0.98
CA PHE A 119 -15.10 0.63 -1.29
C PHE A 119 -15.55 0.39 -2.75
N GLN A 120 -14.66 0.08 -3.69
CA GLN A 120 -15.04 -0.26 -5.07
C GLN A 120 -15.69 -1.65 -5.19
N SER A 121 -15.40 -2.56 -4.26
CA SER A 121 -16.02 -3.90 -4.21
C SER A 121 -17.36 -3.81 -3.51
N ARG A 122 -18.49 -4.08 -4.19
CA ARG A 122 -19.82 -4.04 -3.58
C ARG A 122 -19.94 -4.89 -2.30
N LYS A 123 -19.35 -6.09 -2.30
CA LYS A 123 -19.38 -6.99 -1.13
C LYS A 123 -18.59 -6.42 0.05
N THR A 124 -17.40 -5.89 -0.24
CA THR A 124 -16.50 -5.32 0.76
C THR A 124 -17.03 -3.99 1.28
N ALA A 125 -17.53 -3.12 0.41
CA ALA A 125 -18.19 -1.87 0.74
C ALA A 125 -19.34 -2.10 1.72
N LYS A 126 -20.25 -3.05 1.45
CA LYS A 126 -21.32 -3.43 2.39
C LYS A 126 -20.80 -3.82 3.78
N SER A 127 -19.67 -4.53 3.83
CA SER A 127 -19.07 -4.92 5.11
C SER A 127 -18.44 -3.71 5.83
N LEU A 128 -17.85 -2.79 5.08
CA LEU A 128 -17.25 -1.56 5.61
C LEU A 128 -18.31 -0.55 6.09
N THR A 129 -19.45 -0.44 5.40
CA THR A 129 -20.58 0.44 5.77
C THR A 129 -21.58 -0.21 6.70
N TRP A 130 -21.33 -1.45 7.12
CA TRP A 130 -22.26 -2.22 7.96
C TRP A 130 -22.62 -1.50 9.27
N HIS A 131 -21.70 -0.74 9.84
CA HIS A 131 -21.92 0.03 11.06
C HIS A 131 -22.92 1.19 10.88
N VAL A 132 -23.01 1.78 9.68
CA VAL A 132 -23.94 2.88 9.37
C VAL A 132 -25.37 2.37 9.20
N GLU A 133 -25.51 1.19 8.58
CA GLU A 133 -26.83 0.62 8.28
C GLU A 133 -27.51 0.01 9.52
N ARG A 134 -26.74 -0.30 10.57
CA ARG A 134 -27.26 -0.93 11.79
C ARG A 134 -27.59 0.13 12.84
N LYS A 135 -28.86 0.29 13.15
CA LYS A 135 -29.30 1.06 14.33
C LYS A 135 -29.29 0.15 15.55
N SER A 136 -28.98 0.71 16.72
CA SER A 136 -29.22 0.06 18.02
C SER A 136 -30.67 -0.45 18.04
N VAL A 137 -30.81 -1.75 18.27
CA VAL A 137 -32.11 -2.38 18.46
C VAL A 137 -32.38 -2.36 19.96
N ASP A 138 -33.53 -1.82 20.35
CA ASP A 138 -34.10 -1.90 21.70
C ASP A 138 -33.30 -1.23 22.83
N GLY A 139 -32.69 -0.06 22.57
CA GLY A 139 -32.06 0.76 23.62
C GLY A 139 -30.77 0.18 24.22
N HIS A 140 -30.30 -0.96 23.70
CA HIS A 140 -29.04 -1.57 24.08
C HIS A 140 -27.91 -1.15 23.13
N MET A 141 -26.74 -0.85 23.73
CA MET A 141 -25.54 -0.48 23.01
C MET A 141 -25.09 -1.65 22.10
N SER A 142 -25.10 -1.42 20.79
CA SER A 142 -24.58 -2.36 19.80
C SER A 142 -23.10 -2.10 19.60
N TYR A 143 -22.25 -2.90 20.26
CA TYR A 143 -20.81 -2.85 20.01
C TYR A 143 -20.49 -3.40 18.61
N PRO A 144 -19.66 -2.73 17.78
CA PRO A 144 -18.92 -1.49 18.03
C PRO A 144 -19.62 -0.19 17.59
N VAL A 145 -20.79 -0.25 16.93
CA VAL A 145 -21.51 0.89 16.31
C VAL A 145 -21.68 2.08 17.26
N ASP A 146 -22.09 1.84 18.50
CA ASP A 146 -22.41 2.90 19.46
C ASP A 146 -21.20 3.36 20.30
N SER A 147 -20.00 2.84 20.00
CA SER A 147 -18.81 3.22 20.76
C SER A 147 -18.46 4.70 20.54
N PRO A 148 -17.91 5.40 21.55
CA PRO A 148 -17.46 6.77 21.41
C PRO A 148 -16.45 6.97 20.27
N SER A 149 -15.62 5.95 20.00
CA SER A 149 -14.65 5.95 18.92
C SER A 149 -15.27 6.06 17.53
N TRP A 150 -16.42 5.39 17.30
CA TRP A 150 -17.12 5.49 16.01
C TRP A 150 -17.86 6.81 15.86
N LYS A 151 -18.44 7.37 16.94
CA LYS A 151 -19.00 8.73 16.94
C LYS A 151 -17.95 9.77 16.54
N LEU A 152 -16.75 9.66 17.09
CA LEU A 152 -15.63 10.55 16.75
C LEU A 152 -15.21 10.43 15.28
N VAL A 153 -15.29 9.23 14.68
CA VAL A 153 -15.00 8.99 13.27
C VAL A 153 -16.08 9.57 12.38
N ASP A 154 -17.36 9.47 12.77
CA ASP A 154 -18.47 10.07 12.02
C ASP A 154 -18.44 11.60 12.09
N ASP A 155 -18.12 12.16 13.26
CA ASP A 155 -18.03 13.60 13.49
C ASP A 155 -16.82 14.24 12.77
N ASN A 156 -15.67 13.54 12.75
CA ASN A 156 -14.43 14.03 12.12
C ASN A 156 -14.17 13.49 10.72
N GLY A 157 -15.01 12.58 10.24
CA GLY A 157 -14.81 11.87 8.98
C GLY A 157 -15.05 12.78 7.78
N PRO A 158 -14.12 12.86 6.81
CA PRO A 158 -14.43 13.48 5.54
C PRO A 158 -15.52 12.65 4.86
N SER A 159 -16.34 13.30 4.04
CA SER A 159 -17.49 12.79 3.27
C SER A 159 -17.19 11.63 2.30
N LEU A 160 -16.57 10.54 2.76
CA LEU A 160 -16.26 9.33 2.00
C LEU A 160 -17.52 8.58 1.56
N VAL A 161 -18.67 8.92 2.16
CA VAL A 161 -19.98 8.31 1.88
C VAL A 161 -20.77 9.08 0.80
N LYS A 162 -20.34 10.29 0.38
CA LYS A 162 -21.14 11.16 -0.51
C LYS A 162 -20.90 10.98 -2.02
N SER A 163 -19.98 10.11 -2.46
CA SER A 163 -19.82 9.82 -3.90
C SER A 163 -20.42 8.46 -4.24
N ARG A 164 -21.73 8.46 -4.51
CA ARG A 164 -22.39 7.41 -5.28
C ARG A 164 -22.84 8.00 -6.60
#